data_AF-A0A5S5C053-F1
#
_entry.id   AF-A0A5S5C053-F1
#
_cell.length_a   1.000
_cell.length_b   1.000
_cell.length_c   1.000
_cell.angle_alpha   90.00
_cell.angle_beta   90.00
_cell.angle_gamma   90.00
#
_symmetry.space_group_name_H-M   'P 1'
#
loop_
_entity.id
_entity.type
_entity.pdbx_description
1 polymer ?
#
loop_
_entity_poly.entity_id
_entity_poly.type
_entity_poly.pdbx_seq_one_letter_code
_entity_poly.pdbx_strand_id
1 'polypeptide(L)'
;MRFYTDKGLVPSVQRNENNIRMFDEESINWLHGVKCLKQSGMPIEAIKTYVDLCLEGDSTIAQRFALMMGHKEAAIVKLEEAKRHIAHLEQKTALYLAILEHGAPDTTNPGNWDDILHMHGDVFYSPSARKA
;
A
#
# COMPACT_ATOMS: atom_id res chain seq x y z
N MET A 1 -4.68 -0.09 -20.13
CA MET A 1 -4.14 0.92 -21.06
C MET A 1 -5.21 1.90 -21.55
N ARG A 2 -6.32 1.46 -22.18
CA ARG A 2 -7.45 2.36 -22.57
C ARG A 2 -7.90 3.29 -21.44
N PHE A 3 -8.19 2.73 -20.27
CA PHE A 3 -8.52 3.51 -19.07
C PHE A 3 -7.54 4.65 -18.76
N TYR A 4 -6.23 4.41 -18.84
CA TYR A 4 -5.21 5.44 -18.57
C TYR A 4 -5.16 6.51 -19.66
N THR A 5 -5.23 6.10 -20.93
CA THR A 5 -5.27 7.06 -22.05
C THR A 5 -6.54 7.90 -22.04
N ASP A 6 -7.68 7.31 -21.68
CA ASP A 6 -8.99 7.99 -21.66
C ASP A 6 -9.09 8.98 -20.50
N LYS A 7 -8.33 8.74 -19.42
CA LYS A 7 -8.18 9.63 -18.27
C LYS A 7 -7.10 10.70 -18.48
N GLY A 8 -6.48 10.76 -19.66
CA GLY A 8 -5.43 11.74 -19.97
C GLY A 8 -4.13 11.54 -19.18
N LEU A 9 -3.85 10.30 -18.75
CA LEU A 9 -2.61 9.98 -18.01
C LEU A 9 -1.43 9.65 -18.95
N VAL A 10 -1.69 9.54 -20.25
CA VAL A 10 -0.70 9.24 -21.29
C VAL A 10 -0.86 10.29 -22.38
N PRO A 11 -0.37 11.52 -22.15
CA PRO A 11 -0.68 12.67 -23.01
C PRO A 11 -0.11 12.56 -24.42
N SER A 12 0.98 11.81 -24.61
CA SER A 12 1.63 11.62 -25.92
C SER A 12 0.95 10.56 -26.80
N VAL A 13 -0.16 9.94 -26.36
CA VAL A 13 -0.83 8.91 -27.16
C VAL A 13 -1.40 9.51 -28.45
N GLN A 14 -0.95 9.00 -29.59
CA GLN A 14 -1.43 9.45 -30.91
C GLN A 14 -2.50 8.50 -31.45
N ARG A 15 -3.17 8.90 -32.53
CA ARG A 15 -4.13 8.06 -33.25
C ARG A 15 -3.83 8.08 -34.74
N ASN A 16 -3.93 6.92 -35.39
CA ASN A 16 -3.82 6.84 -36.85
C ASN A 16 -5.14 7.20 -37.54
N GLU A 17 -5.15 7.16 -38.87
CA GLU A 17 -6.31 7.49 -39.73
C GLU A 17 -7.54 6.61 -39.43
N ASN A 18 -7.34 5.39 -38.94
CA ASN A 18 -8.39 4.47 -38.53
C ASN A 18 -8.81 4.63 -37.06
N ASN A 19 -8.42 5.74 -36.41
CA ASN A 19 -8.70 6.04 -35.00
C ASN A 19 -8.10 5.02 -34.00
N ILE A 20 -7.07 4.28 -34.40
CA ILE A 20 -6.35 3.32 -33.55
C ILE A 20 -5.25 4.04 -32.77
N ARG A 21 -5.14 3.78 -31.46
CA ARG A 21 -4.09 4.37 -30.61
C ARG A 21 -2.72 3.84 -31.01
N MET A 22 -1.79 4.75 -31.23
CA MET A 22 -0.39 4.48 -31.53
C MET A 22 0.45 4.80 -30.29
N PHE A 23 1.36 3.90 -29.94
CA PHE A 23 2.23 4.04 -28.78
C PHE A 23 3.68 4.10 -29.25
N ASP A 24 4.27 5.28 -29.13
CA ASP A 24 5.70 5.53 -29.27
C ASP A 24 6.45 5.37 -27.93
N GLU A 25 7.76 5.62 -27.94
CA GLU A 25 8.60 5.53 -26.75
C GLU A 25 8.14 6.46 -25.63
N GLU A 26 7.69 7.68 -25.96
CA GLU A 26 7.22 8.64 -24.97
C GLU A 26 5.96 8.14 -24.26
N SER A 27 4.98 7.64 -25.02
CA SER A 27 3.72 7.11 -24.46
C SER A 27 3.97 5.84 -23.63
N ILE A 28 4.96 5.03 -24.00
CA ILE A 28 5.40 3.88 -23.20
C ILE A 28 6.03 4.36 -21.88
N ASN A 29 6.85 5.41 -21.92
CA ASN A 29 7.45 5.99 -20.72
C ASN A 29 6.37 6.52 -19.74
N TRP A 30 5.37 7.24 -20.27
CA TRP A 30 4.21 7.66 -19.48
C TRP A 30 3.46 6.48 -18.86
N LEU A 31 3.21 5.41 -19.64
CA LEU A 31 2.55 4.20 -19.14
C LEU A 31 3.33 3.53 -18.01
N HIS A 32 4.66 3.48 -18.09
CA HIS A 32 5.50 2.96 -17.01
C HIS A 32 5.39 3.81 -15.75
N GLY A 33 5.50 5.14 -15.86
CA GLY A 33 5.36 6.06 -14.73
C GLY A 33 3.99 5.93 -14.04
N VAL A 34 2.91 6.00 -14.82
CA VAL A 34 1.53 5.85 -14.32
C VAL A 34 1.32 4.51 -13.64
N LYS A 35 1.83 3.41 -14.23
CA LYS A 35 1.72 2.07 -13.65
C LYS A 35 2.42 2.00 -12.29
N CYS A 36 3.65 2.53 -12.19
CA CYS A 36 4.41 2.54 -10.95
C CYS A 36 3.69 3.32 -9.85
N LEU A 37 3.22 4.54 -10.14
CA LEU A 37 2.48 5.37 -9.19
C LEU A 37 1.16 4.70 -8.78
N LYS A 38 0.46 4.06 -9.72
CA LYS A 38 -0.78 3.36 -9.37
C LYS A 38 -0.53 2.15 -8.48
N GLN A 39 0.55 1.40 -8.73
CA GLN A 39 0.95 0.25 -7.92
C GLN A 39 1.40 0.64 -6.51
N SER A 40 1.99 1.82 -6.32
CA SER A 40 2.30 2.36 -5.00
C SER A 40 1.08 2.88 -4.24
N GLY A 41 -0.13 2.70 -4.80
CA GLY A 41 -1.39 3.07 -4.17
C GLY A 41 -1.77 4.54 -4.35
N MET A 42 -1.11 5.27 -5.25
CA MET A 42 -1.49 6.66 -5.54
C MET A 42 -2.89 6.69 -6.22
N PRO A 43 -3.80 7.59 -5.78
CA PRO A 43 -5.09 7.79 -6.44
C PRO A 43 -4.93 8.26 -7.89
N ILE A 44 -5.86 7.90 -8.76
CA ILE A 44 -5.80 8.24 -10.19
C ILE A 44 -5.81 9.76 -10.39
N GLU A 45 -6.54 10.47 -9.55
CA GLU A 45 -6.67 11.92 -9.54
C GLU A 45 -5.33 12.59 -9.22
N ALA A 46 -4.60 12.07 -8.22
CA ALA A 46 -3.27 12.57 -7.87
C ALA A 46 -2.24 12.28 -8.97
N ILE A 47 -2.32 11.11 -9.61
CA ILE A 47 -1.48 10.79 -10.78
C ILE A 47 -1.79 11.76 -11.93
N LYS A 48 -3.06 12.10 -12.16
CA LYS A 48 -3.44 13.09 -13.18
C LYS A 48 -2.85 14.46 -12.88
N THR A 49 -2.94 14.93 -11.65
CA THR A 49 -2.29 16.18 -11.22
C THR A 49 -0.78 16.14 -11.48
N TYR A 50 -0.10 15.04 -11.14
CA TYR A 50 1.33 14.91 -11.43
C TYR A 50 1.65 14.96 -12.93
N VAL A 51 0.84 14.29 -13.77
CA VAL A 51 0.97 14.35 -15.24
C VAL A 51 0.81 15.78 -15.75
N ASP A 52 -0.20 16.51 -15.26
CA ASP A 52 -0.46 17.90 -15.66
C ASP A 52 0.72 18.82 -15.30
N LEU A 53 1.25 18.69 -14.08
CA LEU A 53 2.42 19.43 -13.66
C LEU A 53 3.65 19.13 -14.54
N CYS A 54 3.84 17.87 -14.94
CA CYS A 54 4.94 17.52 -15.84
C CYS A 54 4.77 18.17 -17.22
N LEU A 55 3.55 18.32 -17.72
CA LEU A 55 3.27 18.99 -19.00
C LEU A 55 3.49 20.51 -18.94
N GLU A 56 3.36 21.13 -17.77
CA GLU A 56 3.73 22.54 -17.54
C GLU A 56 5.26 22.78 -17.57
N GLY A 57 6.06 21.72 -17.46
CA GLY A 57 7.52 21.77 -17.58
C GLY A 57 8.24 22.10 -16.27
N ASP A 58 9.43 22.71 -16.39
CA ASP A 58 10.39 22.80 -15.27
C ASP A 58 9.96 23.77 -14.16
N SER A 59 9.04 24.69 -14.44
CA SER A 59 8.47 25.61 -13.45
C SER A 59 7.77 24.89 -12.29
N THR A 60 7.30 23.65 -12.50
CA THR A 60 6.53 22.88 -11.52
C THR A 60 7.35 21.83 -10.76
N ILE A 61 8.68 21.76 -10.96
CA ILE A 61 9.54 20.74 -10.32
C ILE A 61 9.31 20.69 -8.80
N ALA A 62 9.22 21.85 -8.15
CA ALA A 62 8.99 21.94 -6.71
C ALA A 62 7.65 21.31 -6.27
N GLN A 63 6.58 21.52 -7.05
CA GLN A 63 5.25 20.98 -6.78
C GLN A 63 5.23 19.46 -7.01
N ARG A 64 5.86 18.99 -8.08
CA ARG A 64 6.04 17.57 -8.39
C ARG A 64 6.80 16.86 -7.27
N PHE A 65 7.88 17.47 -6.79
CA PHE A 65 8.67 16.95 -5.67
C PHE A 65 7.84 16.85 -4.39
N ALA A 66 7.08 17.91 -4.03
CA ALA A 66 6.23 17.90 -2.85
C ALA A 66 5.16 16.80 -2.90
N LEU A 67 4.52 16.60 -4.06
CA LEU A 67 3.54 15.51 -4.26
C LEU A 67 4.17 14.13 -4.04
N MET A 68 5.36 13.90 -4.61
CA MET A 68 6.08 12.63 -4.45
C MET A 68 6.53 12.38 -3.02
N MET A 69 7.02 13.42 -2.33
CA MET A 69 7.42 13.33 -0.93
C MET A 69 6.24 12.99 -0.02
N GLY A 70 5.10 13.68 -0.16
CA GLY A 70 3.91 13.36 0.63
C GLY A 70 3.41 11.94 0.40
N HIS A 71 3.42 11.46 -0.86
CA HIS A 71 3.05 10.07 -1.16
C HIS A 71 4.04 9.06 -0.56
N LYS A 72 5.35 9.36 -0.62
CA LYS A 72 6.39 8.53 0.01
C LYS A 72 6.19 8.43 1.51
N GLU A 73 5.93 9.53 2.20
CA GLU A 73 5.69 9.54 3.65
C GLU A 73 4.46 8.70 4.02
N ALA A 74 3.35 8.87 3.28
CA ALA A 74 2.16 8.05 3.48
C ALA A 74 2.42 6.55 3.23
N ALA A 75 3.26 6.21 2.24
CA ALA A 75 3.66 4.83 1.98
C ALA A 75 4.51 4.24 3.11
N ILE A 76 5.40 5.03 3.71
CA ILE A 76 6.20 4.61 4.88
C ILE A 76 5.29 4.29 6.07
N VAL A 77 4.29 5.13 6.35
CA VAL A 77 3.32 4.86 7.44
C VAL A 77 2.61 3.52 7.23
N LYS A 78 2.13 3.26 6.01
CA LYS A 78 1.48 1.98 5.65
C LYS A 78 2.43 0.79 5.77
N LEU A 79 3.72 0.97 5.45
CA LEU A 79 4.72 -0.07 5.62
C LEU A 79 4.90 -0.43 7.09
N GLU A 80 4.99 0.54 7.99
CA GLU A 80 5.10 0.29 9.42
C GLU A 80 3.85 -0.36 10.02
N GLU A 81 2.65 0.01 9.52
CA GLU A 81 1.41 -0.70 9.84
C GLU A 81 1.45 -2.17 9.38
N ALA A 82 1.88 -2.42 8.13
CA ALA A 82 1.99 -3.77 7.60
C ALA A 82 2.98 -4.63 8.40
N LYS A 83 4.12 -4.06 8.82
CA LYS A 83 5.09 -4.73 9.70
C LYS A 83 4.47 -5.11 11.04
N ARG A 84 3.65 -4.25 11.65
CA ARG A 84 2.93 -4.58 12.89
C ARG A 84 1.95 -5.73 12.70
N HIS A 85 1.22 -5.76 11.58
CA HIS A 85 0.33 -6.88 11.24
C HIS A 85 1.11 -8.19 11.07
N ILE A 86 2.26 -8.15 10.38
CA ILE A 86 3.14 -9.33 10.23
C ILE A 86 3.59 -9.84 11.59
N ALA A 87 4.07 -8.95 12.48
CA ALA A 87 4.53 -9.34 13.82
C ALA A 87 3.42 -10.03 14.65
N HIS A 88 2.17 -9.55 14.53
CA HIS A 88 1.03 -10.22 15.17
C HIS A 88 0.77 -11.61 14.56
N LEU A 89 0.81 -11.74 13.23
CA LEU A 89 0.63 -13.04 12.57
C LEU A 89 1.74 -14.01 12.95
N GLU A 90 2.99 -13.57 13.07
CA GLU A 90 4.12 -14.38 13.54
C GLU A 90 3.91 -14.89 14.97
N GLN A 91 3.40 -14.05 15.89
CA GLN A 91 3.03 -14.50 17.23
C GLN A 91 1.94 -15.58 17.21
N LYS A 92 0.91 -15.40 16.36
CA LYS A 92 -0.19 -16.36 16.24
C LYS A 92 0.27 -17.67 15.62
N THR A 93 1.08 -17.65 14.57
CA THR A 93 1.60 -18.88 13.95
C THR A 93 2.53 -19.64 14.90
N ALA A 94 3.36 -18.94 15.68
CA ALA A 94 4.20 -19.56 16.72
C ALA A 94 3.36 -20.23 17.82
N LEU A 95 2.29 -19.58 18.27
CA LEU A 95 1.35 -20.19 19.22
C LEU A 95 0.74 -21.47 18.66
N TYR A 96 0.22 -21.45 17.43
CA TYR A 96 -0.39 -22.63 16.83
C TYR A 96 0.62 -23.76 16.63
N LEU A 97 1.86 -23.44 16.28
CA LEU A 97 2.94 -24.44 16.21
C LEU A 97 3.17 -25.10 17.58
N ALA A 98 3.22 -24.32 18.66
CA ALA A 98 3.39 -24.85 20.01
C ALA A 98 2.19 -25.71 20.47
N ILE A 99 0.96 -25.36 20.07
CA ILE A 99 -0.22 -26.19 20.33
C ILE A 99 -0.11 -27.54 19.61
N LEU A 100 0.28 -27.51 18.32
CA LEU A 100 0.38 -28.71 17.48
C LEU A 100 1.51 -29.66 17.93
N GLU A 101 2.67 -29.12 18.29
CA GLU A 101 3.87 -29.92 18.58
C GLU A 101 4.04 -30.28 20.05
N HIS A 102 3.55 -29.42 20.96
CA HIS A 102 3.84 -29.53 22.39
C HIS A 102 2.58 -29.59 23.25
N GLY A 103 1.39 -29.60 22.64
CA GLY A 103 0.12 -29.64 23.38
C GLY A 103 -0.09 -28.40 24.26
N ALA A 104 0.49 -27.26 23.88
CA ALA A 104 0.29 -26.01 24.61
C ALA A 104 -1.21 -25.66 24.67
N PRO A 105 -1.66 -24.95 25.73
CA PRO A 105 -3.06 -24.55 25.83
C PRO A 105 -3.48 -23.62 24.68
N ASP A 106 -4.61 -23.94 24.04
CA ASP A 106 -5.22 -23.04 23.08
C ASP A 106 -5.89 -21.88 23.82
N THR A 107 -5.08 -20.86 24.00
CA THR A 107 -5.45 -19.59 24.61
C THR A 107 -6.35 -18.76 23.66
N THR A 108 -6.40 -19.05 22.35
CA THR A 108 -7.18 -18.26 21.37
C THR A 108 -8.63 -18.66 21.29
N ASN A 109 -8.98 -19.86 21.75
CA ASN A 109 -10.33 -20.36 21.75
C ASN A 109 -11.13 -19.83 22.96
N PRO A 110 -12.26 -19.13 22.72
CA PRO A 110 -13.13 -18.63 23.79
C PRO A 110 -13.62 -19.71 24.76
N GLY A 111 -13.77 -20.95 24.30
CA GLY A 111 -14.17 -22.07 25.14
C GLY A 111 -13.17 -22.42 26.24
N ASN A 112 -11.92 -21.93 26.14
CA ASN A 112 -10.85 -22.20 27.10
C ASN A 112 -10.52 -20.98 27.98
N TRP A 113 -11.20 -19.84 27.78
CA TRP A 113 -10.80 -18.59 28.45
C TRP A 113 -11.10 -18.57 29.95
N ASP A 114 -12.12 -19.31 30.42
CA ASP A 114 -12.41 -19.42 31.85
C ASP A 114 -11.33 -20.21 32.61
N ASP A 115 -10.66 -21.13 31.91
CA ASP A 115 -9.58 -21.95 32.45
C ASP A 115 -8.20 -21.27 32.36
N ILE A 116 -8.12 -20.15 31.64
CA ILE A 116 -6.87 -19.44 31.33
C ILE A 116 -6.91 -18.06 31.99
N LEU A 117 -6.14 -17.91 33.08
CA LEU A 117 -6.10 -16.72 33.94
C LEU A 117 -5.60 -15.42 33.26
N HIS A 118 -5.26 -15.45 31.97
CA HIS A 118 -4.73 -14.32 31.21
C HIS A 118 -5.33 -14.23 29.81
N MET A 119 -5.86 -13.05 29.50
CA MET A 119 -6.24 -12.65 28.15
C MET A 119 -4.98 -12.52 27.29
N HIS A 120 -5.07 -12.92 26.02
CA HIS A 120 -3.99 -12.76 25.05
C HIS A 120 -3.48 -11.33 24.97
N GLY A 121 -2.21 -11.13 25.36
CA GLY A 121 -1.47 -9.95 24.94
C GLY A 121 -0.87 -10.18 23.56
N ASP A 122 -0.95 -9.20 22.69
CA ASP A 122 -0.28 -9.22 21.39
C ASP A 122 0.32 -7.84 21.06
N VAL A 123 0.95 -7.72 19.88
CA VAL A 123 1.58 -6.48 19.41
C VAL A 123 0.62 -5.28 19.37
N PHE A 124 -0.70 -5.52 19.31
CA PHE A 124 -1.74 -4.47 19.32
C PHE A 124 -2.32 -4.21 20.70
N TYR A 125 -2.37 -5.22 21.57
CA TYR A 125 -2.92 -5.11 22.90
C TYR A 125 -1.99 -5.69 23.96
N SER A 126 -1.33 -4.83 24.73
CA SER A 126 -0.69 -5.23 25.99
C SER A 126 -1.65 -4.92 27.13
N PRO A 127 -2.04 -5.90 27.96
CA PRO A 127 -2.79 -5.60 29.17
C PRO A 127 -1.94 -4.66 30.01
N SER A 128 -2.37 -3.41 30.15
CA SER A 128 -1.69 -2.45 31.00
C SER A 128 -1.53 -3.10 32.36
N ALA A 129 -0.28 -3.21 32.84
CA ALA A 129 0.03 -3.74 34.16
C ALA A 129 -0.99 -3.17 35.15
N ARG A 130 -1.74 -4.05 35.83
CA ARG A 130 -2.62 -3.63 36.92
C ARG A 130 -1.77 -2.75 37.82
N LYS A 131 -2.09 -1.46 37.88
CA LYS A 131 -1.61 -0.59 38.95
C LYS A 131 -2.11 -1.23 40.24
N ALA A 132 -1.21 -1.91 40.93
CA ALA A 132 -1.32 -2.21 42.35
C ALA A 132 -0.74 -1.01 43.11
#